data_AF-A0A1H8A7X9-F1
#
_entry.id   AF-A0A1H8A7X9-F1
#
_cell.length_a   1.000
_cell.length_b   1.000
_cell.length_c   1.000
_cell.angle_alpha   90.00
_cell.angle_beta   90.00
_cell.angle_gamma   90.00
#
_symmetry.space_group_name_H-M   'P 1'
#
loop_
_entity.id
_entity.type
_entity.pdbx_description
1 polymer ?
#
loop_
_entity_poly.entity_id
_entity_poly.type
_entity_poly.pdbx_seq_one_letter_code
_entity_poly.pdbx_strand_id
1 'polypeptide(L)'
;MFVKSYKISSRRLLGLGIMFMAVIVLLVYGIGLRISKKGEQVEMEASTKISKNALKGVAKTEKDRLEFISQFGWETEKEPEEIAEIVIPEKFDEVYDKYNKLQKSQNFNLEKFKGKRCKRYTYKITNYPECPDFARINILVLEGKVIGGDVCSTELDGFMHGFEANSATMENVKELPLPEGEETAVVEKTVGVAGENPDSSAQETIAASPDEPPLEDTTDLDLIEMMKILQEKE
;
A
#
# COMPACT_ATOMS: atom_id res chain seq x y z
N MET A 1 79.81 25.94 3.48
CA MET A 1 78.53 25.21 3.34
C MET A 1 78.87 23.76 3.02
N PHE A 2 78.69 22.83 3.97
CA PHE A 2 79.09 21.42 3.80
C PHE A 2 77.85 20.56 3.58
N VAL A 3 77.72 19.98 2.40
CA VAL A 3 76.65 19.02 2.08
C VAL A 3 77.14 17.62 2.47
N LYS A 4 76.49 17.01 3.48
CA LYS A 4 76.73 15.61 3.84
C LYS A 4 75.97 14.70 2.88
N SER A 5 76.68 14.10 1.93
CA SER A 5 76.14 13.02 1.10
C SER A 5 76.03 11.74 1.92
N TYR A 6 74.81 11.35 2.29
CA TYR A 6 74.54 10.05 2.91
C TYR A 6 74.61 8.95 1.85
N LYS A 7 75.75 8.25 1.81
CA LYS A 7 75.96 7.06 0.98
C LYS A 7 75.21 5.88 1.61
N ILE A 8 73.93 5.74 1.26
CA ILE A 8 73.06 4.70 1.79
C ILE A 8 73.54 3.34 1.28
N SER A 9 73.82 2.41 2.20
CA SER A 9 74.36 1.10 1.86
C SER A 9 73.25 0.21 1.27
N SER A 10 73.42 -0.30 0.06
CA SER A 10 72.39 -1.05 -0.70
C SER A 10 71.81 -2.27 0.05
N ARG A 11 72.54 -2.83 1.02
CA ARG A 11 72.09 -3.94 1.87
C ARG A 11 71.00 -3.54 2.88
N ARG A 12 70.95 -2.26 3.29
CA ARG A 12 69.93 -1.73 4.22
C ARG A 12 68.66 -1.28 3.49
N LEU A 13 68.80 -0.81 2.24
CA LEU A 13 67.65 -0.54 1.36
C LEU A 13 66.88 -1.81 0.99
N LEU A 14 67.60 -2.91 0.75
CA LEU A 14 66.97 -4.19 0.43
C LEU A 14 66.13 -4.73 1.61
N GLY A 15 66.64 -4.61 2.84
CA GLY A 15 65.89 -5.00 4.04
C GLY A 15 64.63 -4.15 4.29
N LEU A 16 64.71 -2.84 4.07
CA LEU A 16 63.56 -1.94 4.16
C LEU A 16 62.50 -2.22 3.08
N GLY A 17 62.94 -2.55 1.86
CA GLY A 17 62.04 -2.93 0.77
C GLY A 17 61.28 -4.24 1.06
N ILE A 18 61.95 -5.24 1.64
CA ILE A 18 61.32 -6.51 2.04
C ILE A 18 60.30 -6.29 3.17
N MET A 19 60.63 -5.42 4.14
CA MET A 19 59.68 -5.05 5.22
C MET A 19 58.45 -4.33 4.67
N PHE A 20 58.62 -3.40 3.73
CA PHE A 20 57.50 -2.69 3.11
C PHE A 20 56.62 -3.62 2.27
N MET A 21 57.22 -4.55 1.53
CA MET A 21 56.49 -5.59 0.80
C MET A 21 55.71 -6.54 1.72
N ALA A 22 56.29 -6.93 2.87
CA ALA A 22 55.59 -7.77 3.84
C ALA A 22 54.37 -7.07 4.45
N VAL A 23 54.46 -5.76 4.72
CA VAL A 23 53.33 -4.95 5.21
C VAL A 23 52.25 -4.80 4.13
N ILE A 24 52.63 -4.60 2.87
CA ILE A 24 51.67 -4.56 1.75
C ILE A 24 50.96 -5.90 1.57
N VAL A 25 51.69 -7.02 1.64
CA VAL A 25 51.09 -8.36 1.54
C VAL A 25 50.13 -8.62 2.71
N LEU A 26 50.46 -8.18 3.93
CA LEU A 26 49.55 -8.27 5.08
C LEU A 26 48.30 -7.38 4.93
N LEU A 27 48.44 -6.19 4.35
CA LEU A 27 47.29 -5.32 4.06
C LEU A 27 46.40 -5.92 2.96
N VAL A 28 46.99 -6.47 1.89
CA VAL A 28 46.25 -7.13 0.81
C VAL A 28 45.58 -8.41 1.30
N TYR A 29 46.24 -9.20 2.16
CA TYR A 29 45.65 -10.40 2.75
C TYR A 29 44.54 -10.07 3.76
N GLY A 30 44.70 -8.99 4.54
CA GLY A 30 43.68 -8.47 5.46
C GLY A 30 42.44 -7.94 4.74
N ILE A 31 42.62 -7.26 3.59
CA ILE A 31 41.51 -6.78 2.74
C ILE A 31 40.89 -7.96 1.97
N GLY A 32 41.70 -8.88 1.44
CA GLY A 32 41.26 -10.09 0.73
C GLY A 32 40.42 -11.02 1.61
N LEU A 33 40.80 -11.21 2.88
CA LEU A 33 40.00 -11.96 3.87
C LEU A 33 38.67 -11.28 4.23
N ARG A 34 38.55 -9.97 4.03
CA ARG A 34 37.27 -9.24 4.20
C ARG A 34 36.40 -9.28 2.95
N ILE A 35 36.98 -9.51 1.77
CA ILE A 35 36.26 -9.62 0.50
C ILE A 35 35.82 -11.07 0.23
N SER A 36 36.57 -12.09 0.66
CA SER A 36 36.16 -13.50 0.53
C SER A 36 35.08 -13.96 1.51
N LYS A 37 34.64 -13.12 2.46
CA LYS A 37 33.37 -13.32 3.20
C LYS A 37 32.18 -12.60 2.55
N LYS A 38 32.35 -12.01 1.37
CA LYS A 38 31.30 -11.30 0.63
C LYS A 38 31.25 -11.78 -0.81
N GLY A 39 30.79 -13.01 -1.00
CA GLY A 39 30.59 -13.57 -2.33
C GLY A 39 30.14 -15.01 -2.29
N GLU A 40 28.93 -15.26 -1.78
CA GLU A 40 28.02 -16.34 -2.20
C GLU A 40 26.73 -16.28 -1.35
N GLN A 41 25.83 -15.36 -1.70
CA GLN A 41 24.38 -15.46 -1.47
C GLN A 41 23.73 -14.57 -2.54
N VAL A 42 23.70 -15.08 -3.75
CA VAL A 42 22.55 -14.84 -4.63
C VAL A 42 21.43 -15.68 -4.01
N GLU A 43 20.24 -15.11 -3.92
CA GLU A 43 19.01 -15.65 -3.29
C GLU A 43 18.70 -15.08 -1.89
N MET A 44 17.50 -14.51 -1.79
CA MET A 44 16.80 -13.97 -0.61
C MET A 44 17.24 -12.62 0.00
N GLU A 45 17.13 -11.52 -0.75
CA GLU A 45 17.07 -10.15 -0.16
C GLU A 45 15.63 -9.67 0.18
N ALA A 46 14.65 -10.57 0.22
CA ALA A 46 13.25 -10.18 0.44
C ALA A 46 12.79 -10.16 1.91
N SER A 47 13.60 -10.57 2.89
CA SER A 47 13.10 -10.78 4.26
C SER A 47 13.80 -10.02 5.39
N THR A 48 14.92 -9.33 5.16
CA THR A 48 15.68 -8.69 6.28
C THR A 48 15.82 -7.17 6.15
N LYS A 49 15.42 -6.58 5.02
CA LYS A 49 15.26 -5.11 4.87
C LYS A 49 13.86 -4.58 5.21
N ILE A 50 12.93 -5.49 5.53
CA ILE A 50 11.53 -5.20 5.94
C ILE A 50 11.52 -4.42 7.27
N SER A 51 12.29 -4.87 8.26
CA SER A 51 12.21 -4.34 9.64
C SER A 51 12.67 -2.87 9.85
N LYS A 52 13.41 -2.26 8.91
CA LYS A 52 13.79 -0.83 9.02
C LYS A 52 12.99 0.11 8.12
N ASN A 53 12.27 -0.42 7.14
CA ASN A 53 11.45 0.37 6.22
C ASN A 53 9.99 0.44 6.70
N ALA A 54 9.58 -0.54 7.51
CA ALA A 54 8.34 -0.56 8.27
C ALA A 54 8.03 0.79 8.96
N LEU A 55 9.02 1.37 9.66
CA LEU A 55 8.89 2.65 10.37
C LEU A 55 8.77 3.91 9.48
N LYS A 56 8.79 3.80 8.14
CA LYS A 56 8.85 4.97 7.23
C LYS A 56 7.62 5.20 6.37
N GLY A 57 6.54 4.44 6.57
CA GLY A 57 5.29 4.64 5.82
C GLY A 57 5.48 4.50 4.30
N VAL A 58 6.35 3.60 3.85
CA VAL A 58 6.53 3.33 2.42
C VAL A 58 5.36 2.49 1.92
N ALA A 59 4.79 2.86 0.77
CA ALA A 59 3.58 2.27 0.20
C ALA A 59 3.61 2.28 -1.33
N LYS A 60 4.77 1.95 -1.93
CA LYS A 60 4.94 1.97 -3.39
C LYS A 60 4.32 0.74 -4.06
N THR A 61 4.50 -0.41 -3.43
CA THR A 61 3.99 -1.70 -3.90
C THR A 61 2.84 -2.18 -3.03
N GLU A 62 2.06 -3.16 -3.50
CA GLU A 62 1.03 -3.82 -2.69
C GLU A 62 1.63 -4.45 -1.44
N LYS A 63 2.77 -5.14 -1.58
CA LYS A 63 3.49 -5.70 -0.44
C LYS A 63 3.84 -4.64 0.60
N ASP A 64 4.32 -3.46 0.17
CA ASP A 64 4.65 -2.36 1.11
C ASP A 64 3.40 -1.89 1.88
N ARG A 65 2.23 -1.84 1.21
CA ARG A 65 0.96 -1.43 1.83
C ARG A 65 0.49 -2.45 2.87
N LEU A 66 0.52 -3.74 2.54
CA LEU A 66 0.18 -4.81 3.49
C LEU A 66 1.16 -4.84 4.66
N GLU A 67 2.45 -4.64 4.40
CA GLU A 67 3.48 -4.55 5.45
C GLU A 67 3.23 -3.34 6.37
N PHE A 68 2.82 -2.19 5.82
CA PHE A 68 2.43 -1.02 6.61
C PHE A 68 1.25 -1.34 7.54
N ILE A 69 0.20 -1.95 7.00
CA ILE A 69 -1.01 -2.32 7.74
C ILE A 69 -0.69 -3.32 8.87
N SER A 70 0.08 -4.37 8.57
CA SER A 70 0.42 -5.43 9.52
C SER A 70 1.18 -4.94 10.76
N GLN A 71 1.88 -3.80 10.67
CA GLN A 71 2.59 -3.21 11.81
C GLN A 71 1.66 -2.75 12.92
N PHE A 72 0.41 -2.44 12.59
CA PHE A 72 -0.60 -2.03 13.55
C PHE A 72 -1.43 -3.21 14.10
N GLY A 73 -1.08 -4.44 13.72
CA GLY A 73 -1.75 -5.66 14.17
C GLY A 73 -2.94 -6.08 13.32
N TRP A 74 -3.16 -5.45 12.16
CA TRP A 74 -4.25 -5.80 11.25
C TRP A 74 -3.84 -6.81 10.19
N GLU A 75 -4.74 -7.75 9.92
CA GLU A 75 -4.68 -8.66 8.79
C GLU A 75 -5.77 -8.26 7.79
N THR A 76 -5.42 -8.26 6.50
CA THR A 76 -6.33 -7.88 5.43
C THR A 76 -6.26 -8.85 4.26
N GLU A 77 -7.24 -8.75 3.37
CA GLU A 77 -7.12 -9.30 2.03
C GLU A 77 -5.95 -8.66 1.27
N LYS A 78 -5.40 -9.40 0.29
CA LYS A 78 -4.22 -8.96 -0.46
C LYS A 78 -4.53 -7.81 -1.40
N GLU A 79 -5.68 -7.91 -2.07
CA GLU A 79 -6.15 -6.91 -3.01
C GLU A 79 -7.00 -5.87 -2.26
N PRO A 80 -6.85 -4.58 -2.58
CA PRO A 80 -7.73 -3.56 -2.05
C PRO A 80 -9.14 -3.75 -2.62
N GLU A 81 -10.15 -3.57 -1.78
CA GLU A 81 -11.56 -3.56 -2.18
C GLU A 81 -11.88 -2.32 -3.04
N GLU A 82 -11.25 -1.19 -2.71
CA GLU A 82 -11.44 0.07 -3.43
C GLU A 82 -10.11 0.80 -3.58
N ILE A 83 -9.91 1.42 -4.76
CA ILE A 83 -8.82 2.37 -5.00
C ILE A 83 -9.44 3.64 -5.58
N ALA A 84 -9.35 4.73 -4.85
CA ALA A 84 -9.89 6.03 -5.26
C ALA A 84 -8.78 7.09 -5.31
N GLU A 85 -8.83 7.96 -6.32
CA GLU A 85 -8.03 9.19 -6.33
C GLU A 85 -8.81 10.33 -5.69
N ILE A 86 -8.27 10.86 -4.60
CA ILE A 86 -8.89 11.96 -3.85
C ILE A 86 -7.98 13.17 -3.85
N VAL A 87 -8.58 14.36 -3.80
CA VAL A 87 -7.85 15.62 -3.59
C VAL A 87 -8.04 16.06 -2.15
N ILE A 88 -6.94 16.32 -1.46
CA ILE A 88 -6.99 16.93 -0.12
C ILE A 88 -7.39 18.39 -0.31
N PRO A 89 -8.48 18.87 0.32
CA PRO A 89 -8.95 20.24 0.13
C PRO A 89 -7.90 21.28 0.49
N GLU A 90 -7.89 22.39 -0.25
CA GLU A 90 -7.01 23.52 0.05
C GLU A 90 -7.37 24.20 1.38
N LYS A 91 -8.66 24.15 1.75
CA LYS A 91 -9.20 24.69 3.00
C LYS A 91 -9.89 23.55 3.74
N PHE A 92 -9.59 23.41 5.03
CA PHE A 92 -10.26 22.42 5.87
C PHE A 92 -11.47 23.10 6.49
N ASP A 93 -12.60 22.42 6.39
CA ASP A 93 -13.80 22.68 7.18
C ASP A 93 -13.71 21.92 8.50
N GLU A 94 -14.79 21.97 9.29
CA GLU A 94 -14.83 21.30 10.59
C GLU A 94 -14.67 19.77 10.49
N VAL A 95 -15.10 19.17 9.38
CA VAL A 95 -15.01 17.73 9.13
C VAL A 95 -13.54 17.34 8.89
N TYR A 96 -12.89 18.01 7.95
CA TYR A 96 -11.47 17.77 7.67
C TYR A 96 -10.57 18.17 8.84
N ASP A 97 -10.93 19.16 9.65
CA ASP A 97 -10.18 19.50 10.86
C ASP A 97 -10.26 18.38 11.90
N LYS A 98 -11.43 17.76 12.10
CA LYS A 98 -11.58 16.58 12.98
C LYS A 98 -10.80 15.39 12.43
N TYR A 99 -10.92 15.12 11.13
CA TYR A 99 -10.18 14.05 10.48
C TYR A 99 -8.67 14.27 10.58
N ASN A 100 -8.17 15.47 10.33
CA ASN A 100 -6.74 15.78 10.47
C ASN A 100 -6.25 15.70 11.92
N LYS A 101 -7.10 15.97 12.92
CA LYS A 101 -6.75 15.71 14.33
C LYS A 101 -6.52 14.23 14.60
N LEU A 102 -7.37 13.35 14.06
CA LEU A 102 -7.17 11.90 14.10
C LEU A 102 -5.88 11.49 13.37
N GLN A 103 -5.55 12.13 12.25
CA GLN A 103 -4.28 11.86 11.57
C GLN A 103 -3.07 12.31 12.40
N LYS A 104 -3.17 13.47 13.07
CA LYS A 104 -2.13 14.00 13.96
C LYS A 104 -1.85 13.10 15.16
N SER A 105 -2.86 12.44 15.75
CA SER A 105 -2.63 11.47 16.83
C SER A 105 -1.84 10.23 16.37
N GLN A 106 -1.84 9.96 15.06
CA GLN A 106 -1.12 8.87 14.42
C GLN A 106 0.22 9.33 13.81
N ASN A 107 0.72 10.51 14.19
CA ASN A 107 1.93 11.15 13.64
C ASN A 107 1.86 11.52 12.15
N PHE A 108 0.65 11.60 11.58
CA PHE A 108 0.40 12.13 10.24
C PHE A 108 -0.06 13.58 10.28
N ASN A 109 0.01 14.30 9.16
CA ASN A 109 -0.54 15.67 9.09
C ASN A 109 -0.93 16.03 7.66
N LEU A 110 -2.23 16.01 7.37
CA LEU A 110 -2.80 16.30 6.06
C LEU A 110 -2.70 17.79 5.68
N GLU A 111 -2.53 18.71 6.64
CA GLU A 111 -2.34 20.13 6.34
C GLU A 111 -1.13 20.39 5.44
N LYS A 112 -0.11 19.52 5.51
CA LYS A 112 1.11 19.61 4.68
C LYS A 112 0.86 19.24 3.22
N PHE A 113 -0.30 18.66 2.93
CA PHE A 113 -0.66 18.09 1.64
C PHE A 113 -1.97 18.69 1.08
N LYS A 114 -2.41 19.83 1.61
CA LYS A 114 -3.54 20.60 1.07
C LYS A 114 -3.37 20.91 -0.43
N GLY A 115 -4.45 20.73 -1.18
CA GLY A 115 -4.49 20.86 -2.65
C GLY A 115 -3.81 19.72 -3.42
N LYS A 116 -3.27 18.70 -2.73
CA LYS A 116 -2.58 17.59 -3.40
C LYS A 116 -3.53 16.42 -3.65
N ARG A 117 -3.30 15.75 -4.77
CA ARG A 117 -3.99 14.50 -5.16
C ARG A 117 -3.26 13.30 -4.60
N CYS A 118 -3.96 12.44 -3.87
CA CYS A 118 -3.42 11.19 -3.34
C CYS A 118 -4.34 10.00 -3.69
N LYS A 119 -3.84 8.78 -3.51
CA LYS A 119 -4.61 7.54 -3.70
C LYS A 119 -5.06 7.01 -2.35
N ARG A 120 -6.37 6.82 -2.17
CA ARG A 120 -6.94 6.03 -1.08
C ARG A 120 -6.98 4.57 -1.51
N TYR A 121 -6.39 3.70 -0.71
CA TYR A 121 -6.58 2.26 -0.83
C TYR A 121 -7.40 1.79 0.37
N THR A 122 -8.46 1.05 0.09
CA THR A 122 -9.35 0.48 1.11
C THR A 122 -9.19 -1.03 1.10
N TYR A 123 -8.93 -1.62 2.26
CA TYR A 123 -8.75 -3.06 2.42
C TYR A 123 -9.75 -3.62 3.41
N LYS A 124 -10.27 -4.83 3.14
CA LYS A 124 -11.07 -5.58 4.11
C LYS A 124 -10.19 -6.15 5.21
N ILE A 125 -10.51 -5.83 6.47
CA ILE A 125 -9.83 -6.38 7.65
C ILE A 125 -10.44 -7.73 7.99
N THR A 126 -9.62 -8.75 8.21
CA THR A 126 -10.09 -10.12 8.50
C THR A 126 -10.01 -10.50 9.97
N ASN A 127 -9.28 -9.74 10.79
CA ASN A 127 -9.05 -10.01 12.21
C ASN A 127 -9.62 -8.94 13.16
N TYR A 128 -10.58 -8.13 12.69
CA TYR A 128 -11.20 -7.11 13.54
C TYR A 128 -12.06 -7.75 14.64
N PRO A 129 -11.92 -7.36 15.92
CA PRO A 129 -12.74 -7.91 17.00
C PRO A 129 -14.24 -7.65 16.78
N GLU A 130 -15.08 -8.61 17.12
CA GLU A 130 -16.56 -8.52 17.11
C GLU A 130 -17.23 -8.44 15.71
N CYS A 131 -16.67 -7.70 14.74
CA CYS A 131 -17.25 -7.50 13.40
C CYS A 131 -16.20 -7.51 12.26
N PRO A 132 -15.62 -8.67 11.89
CA PRO A 132 -14.61 -8.74 10.82
C PRO A 132 -15.19 -8.43 9.43
N ASP A 133 -16.47 -8.70 9.18
CA ASP A 133 -17.01 -8.57 7.82
C ASP A 133 -17.20 -7.12 7.34
N PHE A 134 -17.37 -6.19 8.27
CA PHE A 134 -17.66 -4.79 7.98
C PHE A 134 -16.47 -3.85 8.20
N ALA A 135 -15.42 -4.33 8.87
CA ALA A 135 -14.24 -3.52 9.14
C ALA A 135 -13.38 -3.33 7.87
N ARG A 136 -12.99 -2.08 7.63
CA ARG A 136 -12.15 -1.63 6.52
C ARG A 136 -11.00 -0.78 7.03
N ILE A 137 -9.85 -0.88 6.39
CA ILE A 137 -8.72 0.04 6.63
C ILE A 137 -8.45 0.85 5.36
N ASN A 138 -8.48 2.16 5.53
CA ASN A 138 -8.19 3.15 4.51
C ASN A 138 -6.76 3.67 4.70
N ILE A 139 -5.94 3.62 3.66
CA ILE A 139 -4.62 4.26 3.66
C ILE A 139 -4.52 5.29 2.52
N LEU A 140 -4.10 6.50 2.87
CA LEU A 140 -3.87 7.59 1.92
C LEU A 140 -2.40 7.60 1.52
N VAL A 141 -2.14 7.38 0.23
CA VAL A 141 -0.79 7.27 -0.33
C VAL A 141 -0.52 8.41 -1.31
N LEU A 142 0.54 9.17 -1.02
CA LEU A 142 1.05 10.23 -1.89
C LEU A 142 2.52 9.96 -2.19
N GLU A 143 2.91 9.97 -3.47
CA GLU A 143 4.29 9.74 -3.91
C GLU A 143 4.91 8.43 -3.34
N GLY A 144 4.08 7.40 -3.17
CA GLY A 144 4.49 6.10 -2.64
C GLY A 144 4.77 6.10 -1.13
N LYS A 145 4.23 7.08 -0.38
CA LYS A 145 4.27 7.13 1.07
C LYS A 145 2.88 7.28 1.66
N VAL A 146 2.62 6.62 2.79
CA VAL A 146 1.41 6.83 3.59
C VAL A 146 1.49 8.21 4.23
N ILE A 147 0.46 9.01 4.01
CA ILE A 147 0.31 10.37 4.56
C ILE A 147 -0.83 10.49 5.56
N GLY A 148 -1.60 9.41 5.76
CA GLY A 148 -2.70 9.30 6.72
C GLY A 148 -3.61 8.11 6.39
N GLY A 149 -4.66 7.94 7.18
CA GLY A 149 -5.73 6.97 6.98
C GLY A 149 -6.43 6.60 8.29
N ASP A 150 -7.34 5.64 8.20
CA ASP A 150 -8.27 5.30 9.27
C ASP A 150 -8.72 3.84 9.13
N VAL A 151 -9.31 3.33 10.20
CA VAL A 151 -10.07 2.08 10.21
C VAL A 151 -11.52 2.43 10.47
N CYS A 152 -12.42 1.94 9.63
CA CYS A 152 -13.84 2.22 9.71
C CYS A 152 -14.71 0.97 9.54
N SER A 153 -15.99 1.05 9.94
CA SER A 153 -17.01 0.04 9.61
C SER A 153 -17.97 0.58 8.55
N THR A 154 -18.44 -0.30 7.67
CA THR A 154 -19.45 0.01 6.64
C THR A 154 -20.89 -0.07 7.15
N GLU A 155 -21.10 -0.39 8.43
CA GLU A 155 -22.42 -0.46 9.07
C GLU A 155 -23.05 0.92 9.31
N LEU A 156 -24.38 0.95 9.47
CA LEU A 156 -25.14 2.19 9.70
C LEU A 156 -24.72 2.89 11.01
N ASP A 157 -24.44 2.11 12.06
CA ASP A 157 -23.84 2.56 13.32
C ASP A 157 -22.32 2.36 13.32
N GLY A 158 -21.69 2.62 12.17
CA GLY A 158 -20.27 2.41 11.95
C GLY A 158 -19.40 3.29 12.85
N PHE A 159 -18.13 2.91 12.94
CA PHE A 159 -17.11 3.63 13.69
C PHE A 159 -16.00 4.12 12.77
N MET A 160 -15.18 5.04 13.27
CA MET A 160 -13.90 5.40 12.66
C MET A 160 -12.87 5.62 13.76
N HIS A 161 -11.71 4.98 13.63
CA HIS A 161 -10.59 5.20 14.53
C HIS A 161 -9.25 5.15 13.77
N GLY A 162 -8.15 5.37 14.49
CA GLY A 162 -6.81 5.34 13.91
C GLY A 162 -6.30 3.92 13.66
N PHE A 163 -5.10 3.78 13.10
CA PHE A 163 -4.55 2.47 12.76
C PHE A 163 -4.30 1.56 13.96
N GLU A 164 -4.06 2.07 15.17
CA GLU A 164 -3.74 1.22 16.33
C GLU A 164 -4.87 0.24 16.68
N ALA A 165 -4.62 -1.08 16.62
CA ALA A 165 -5.63 -2.09 16.97
C ALA A 165 -6.11 -2.01 18.43
N ASN A 166 -5.27 -1.52 19.33
CA ASN A 166 -5.64 -1.30 20.73
C ASN A 166 -6.69 -0.19 20.90
N SER A 167 -6.89 0.66 19.89
CA SER A 167 -7.93 1.69 19.92
C SER A 167 -9.33 1.13 19.62
N ALA A 168 -9.43 -0.04 18.99
CA ALA A 168 -10.70 -0.74 18.75
C ALA A 168 -11.38 -1.22 20.05
N THR A 169 -10.63 -1.36 21.14
CA THR A 169 -11.14 -1.85 22.44
C THR A 169 -11.67 -0.74 23.35
N MET A 170 -11.56 0.54 22.96
CA MET A 170 -12.10 1.66 23.74
C MET A 170 -13.43 2.13 23.15
N GLU A 171 -14.52 1.87 23.87
CA GLU A 171 -15.86 2.36 23.54
C GLU A 171 -15.87 3.88 23.27
N ASN A 172 -16.67 4.25 22.25
CA ASN A 172 -17.17 5.58 21.91
C ASN A 172 -16.28 6.47 21.02
N VAL A 173 -16.21 6.14 19.72
CA VAL A 173 -15.91 7.12 18.65
C VAL A 173 -17.10 7.17 17.69
N LYS A 174 -18.15 7.90 18.09
CA LYS A 174 -19.32 8.18 17.24
C LYS A 174 -18.96 9.19 16.15
N GLU A 175 -19.16 8.77 14.91
CA GLU A 175 -19.23 9.56 13.67
C GLU A 175 -18.13 10.62 13.47
N LEU A 176 -17.03 10.20 12.86
CA LEU A 176 -16.31 11.08 11.95
C LEU A 176 -16.83 10.79 10.53
N PRO A 177 -17.45 11.76 9.86
CA PRO A 177 -17.78 11.61 8.44
C PRO A 177 -16.48 11.37 7.68
N LEU A 178 -16.44 10.31 6.88
CA LEU A 178 -15.39 10.14 5.88
C LEU A 178 -15.40 11.39 5.00
N PRO A 179 -14.26 12.08 4.82
CA PRO A 179 -14.24 13.16 3.88
C PRO A 179 -14.49 12.60 2.47
N GLU A 180 -15.65 12.94 1.90
CA GLU A 180 -15.93 12.81 0.47
C GLU A 180 -15.00 13.80 -0.24
N GLY A 181 -13.77 13.38 -0.49
CA GLY A 181 -12.91 14.08 -1.43
C GLY A 181 -13.59 14.07 -2.80
N GLU A 182 -13.43 15.16 -3.57
CA GLU A 182 -13.91 15.21 -4.96
C GLU A 182 -13.34 14.02 -5.74
N GLU A 183 -14.16 12.98 -5.89
CA GLU A 183 -13.79 11.72 -6.51
C GLU A 183 -13.76 11.94 -8.02
N THR A 184 -12.57 12.08 -8.58
CA THR A 184 -12.41 12.03 -10.03
C THR A 184 -12.22 10.56 -10.40
N ALA A 185 -13.31 9.89 -10.78
CA ALA A 185 -13.28 8.53 -11.28
C ALA A 185 -12.37 8.43 -12.54
N VAL A 186 -11.32 7.62 -12.47
CA VAL A 186 -10.52 7.20 -13.63
C VAL A 186 -10.56 5.68 -13.74
N VAL A 187 -11.36 5.21 -14.69
CA VAL A 187 -11.39 3.81 -15.13
C VAL A 187 -10.15 3.55 -15.99
N GLU A 188 -9.20 2.77 -15.48
CA GLU A 188 -8.04 2.32 -16.26
C GLU A 188 -8.42 1.06 -17.06
N LYS A 189 -8.68 1.20 -18.36
CA LYS A 189 -8.75 0.10 -19.32
C LYS A 189 -7.71 0.32 -20.43
N THR A 190 -6.60 -0.41 -20.38
CA THR A 190 -5.57 -0.43 -21.42
C THR A 190 -5.89 -1.46 -22.51
N VAL A 191 -6.43 -0.92 -23.61
CA VAL A 191 -6.05 -1.07 -25.03
C VAL A 191 -5.45 -2.39 -25.58
N GLY A 192 -6.08 -2.87 -26.67
CA GLY A 192 -5.49 -3.62 -27.79
C GLY A 192 -6.46 -3.57 -29.00
N VAL A 193 -6.49 -2.51 -29.81
CA VAL A 193 -5.77 -2.25 -31.08
C VAL A 193 -6.35 -2.96 -32.33
N ALA A 194 -6.89 -2.11 -33.20
CA ALA A 194 -6.90 -2.09 -34.68
C ALA A 194 -7.71 -3.10 -35.51
N GLY A 195 -8.46 -2.55 -36.48
CA GLY A 195 -8.68 -3.19 -37.78
C GLY A 195 -10.01 -2.88 -38.48
N GLU A 196 -10.02 -1.85 -39.33
CA GLU A 196 -10.70 -1.81 -40.64
C GLU A 196 -12.24 -1.82 -40.76
N ASN A 197 -12.78 -0.65 -41.16
CA ASN A 197 -13.94 -0.49 -42.06
C ASN A 197 -13.47 -0.71 -43.52
N PRO A 198 -14.32 -1.03 -44.54
CA PRO A 198 -15.58 -0.30 -44.78
C PRO A 198 -16.74 -1.01 -45.55
N ASP A 199 -17.88 -0.32 -45.53
CA ASP A 199 -18.86 -0.08 -46.63
C ASP A 199 -20.00 -1.06 -46.99
N SER A 200 -21.12 -0.40 -47.33
CA SER A 200 -22.20 -0.75 -48.26
C SER A 200 -23.54 -1.36 -47.80
N SER A 201 -24.55 -0.48 -47.86
CA SER A 201 -25.86 -0.59 -48.55
C SER A 201 -27.00 -1.50 -48.04
N ALA A 202 -28.06 -0.80 -47.63
CA ALA A 202 -29.43 -0.84 -48.15
C ALA A 202 -30.41 -1.98 -47.77
N GLN A 203 -31.52 -1.52 -47.13
CA GLN A 203 -32.93 -1.86 -47.39
C GLN A 203 -33.40 -3.29 -46.99
N GLU A 204 -34.61 -3.57 -46.48
CA GLU A 204 -35.90 -2.88 -46.43
C GLU A 204 -36.86 -3.64 -45.47
N THR A 205 -37.76 -2.92 -44.78
CA THR A 205 -39.17 -3.29 -44.42
C THR A 205 -39.44 -4.45 -43.41
N ILE A 206 -40.53 -4.56 -42.63
CA ILE A 206 -41.92 -4.04 -42.63
C ILE A 206 -42.51 -4.10 -41.18
N ALA A 207 -43.39 -3.14 -40.81
CA ALA A 207 -44.53 -3.15 -39.84
C ALA A 207 -44.29 -3.49 -38.33
N ALA A 208 -44.58 -2.62 -37.34
CA ALA A 208 -45.89 -2.13 -36.83
C ALA A 208 -46.83 -3.29 -36.40
N SER A 209 -47.36 -3.45 -35.18
CA SER A 209 -47.52 -2.63 -33.96
C SER A 209 -48.01 -3.59 -32.83
N PRO A 210 -48.74 -3.13 -31.79
CA PRO A 210 -48.37 -2.94 -30.37
C PRO A 210 -48.71 -4.13 -29.43
N ASP A 211 -48.15 -4.15 -28.21
CA ASP A 211 -48.84 -4.53 -26.95
C ASP A 211 -47.82 -4.64 -25.78
N GLU A 212 -47.81 -3.63 -24.91
CA GLU A 212 -47.50 -3.78 -23.46
C GLU A 212 -48.83 -4.19 -22.78
N PRO A 213 -48.88 -4.92 -21.63
CA PRO A 213 -48.10 -4.66 -20.39
C PRO A 213 -47.84 -5.96 -19.54
N PRO A 214 -47.66 -5.93 -18.20
CA PRO A 214 -46.71 -5.19 -17.36
C PRO A 214 -45.73 -6.13 -16.60
N LEU A 215 -44.77 -5.52 -15.90
CA LEU A 215 -43.85 -6.13 -14.94
C LEU A 215 -44.57 -7.00 -13.89
N GLU A 216 -44.17 -8.27 -13.78
CA GLU A 216 -44.48 -9.12 -12.62
C GLU A 216 -43.21 -9.36 -11.77
N ASP A 217 -43.40 -8.99 -10.51
CA ASP A 217 -42.58 -9.14 -9.34
C ASP A 217 -42.25 -10.63 -9.06
N THR A 218 -41.01 -11.05 -9.33
CA THR A 218 -40.54 -12.41 -9.05
C THR A 218 -39.52 -12.40 -7.90
N THR A 219 -39.97 -12.03 -6.71
CA THR A 219 -39.26 -12.35 -5.47
C THR A 219 -40.27 -12.72 -4.41
N ASP A 220 -40.58 -14.03 -4.28
CA ASP A 220 -41.03 -14.62 -3.00
C ASP A 220 -41.30 -16.14 -3.05
N LEU A 221 -41.21 -16.79 -4.21
CA LEU A 221 -41.53 -18.23 -4.32
C LEU A 221 -40.38 -19.21 -4.04
N ASP A 222 -39.12 -18.78 -4.02
CA ASP A 222 -37.98 -19.69 -3.75
C ASP A 222 -37.66 -19.90 -2.25
N LEU A 223 -38.07 -18.98 -1.37
CA LEU A 223 -37.72 -19.06 0.06
C LEU A 223 -38.58 -20.06 0.84
N ILE A 224 -39.84 -20.23 0.44
CA ILE A 224 -40.75 -21.20 1.08
C ILE A 224 -40.36 -22.63 0.71
N GLU A 225 -39.86 -22.85 -0.52
CA GLU A 225 -39.42 -24.17 -0.96
C GLU A 225 -38.04 -24.53 -0.37
N MET A 226 -37.14 -23.56 -0.20
CA MET A 226 -35.88 -23.76 0.54
C MET A 226 -36.10 -24.08 2.03
N MET A 227 -37.10 -23.47 2.69
CA MET A 227 -37.38 -23.78 4.11
C MET A 227 -37.98 -25.17 4.33
N LYS A 228 -38.70 -25.73 3.35
CA LYS A 228 -39.20 -27.12 3.45
C LYS A 228 -38.10 -28.17 3.36
N ILE A 229 -37.02 -27.91 2.61
CA ILE A 229 -35.91 -28.86 2.45
C ILE A 229 -35.02 -28.94 3.72
N LEU A 230 -35.01 -27.91 4.56
CA LEU A 230 -34.20 -27.88 5.79
C LEU A 230 -34.87 -28.52 7.01
N GLN A 231 -36.18 -28.77 6.99
CA GLN A 231 -36.89 -29.44 8.09
C GLN A 231 -36.96 -30.96 7.96
N GLU A 232 -36.49 -31.56 6.86
CA GLU A 232 -36.56 -33.01 6.63
C GLU A 232 -35.23 -33.74 6.91
N LYS A 233 -34.28 -33.07 7.57
CA LYS A 233 -32.92 -33.59 7.85
C LYS A 233 -32.54 -33.74 9.33
N GLU A 234 -33.50 -33.71 10.25
CA GLU A 234 -33.31 -34.20 11.63
C GLU A 234 -34.10 -35.49 11.89
#